data_AF-A0A958QZP9-F1
#
_entry.id   AF-A0A958QZP9-F1
#
_cell.length_a   1.000
_cell.length_b   1.000
_cell.length_c   1.000
_cell.angle_alpha   90.00
_cell.angle_beta   90.00
_cell.angle_gamma   90.00
#
_symmetry.space_group_name_H-M   'P 1'
#
loop_
_entity.id
_entity.type
_entity.pdbx_description
1 polymer ?
#
loop_
_entity_poly.entity_id
_entity_poly.type
_entity_poly.pdbx_seq_one_letter_code
_entity_poly.pdbx_strand_id
1 'polypeptide(L)'
;MGEKLLLLGYRQGGLRAAKKLGIKVDLACLDNEAPAQSSAERIFKCANEEDLLELILDSAGSGLTSYRAVLALTEKFVPLAGKLRELWGLSGMGEEAAIACHFKPRMKEVANRGNIQTSQYLVIKSDTSVEDIIGSWGWPLVVKEASLSGSRGLSICQNRSELLEAWRPGKLVEAFIRGREMSIESFLWRGQIYLTNFTSYYRHLEMNII
;
A
#
# COMPACT_ATOMS: atom_id res chain seq x y z
N MET A 1 18.12 -0.90 -22.66
CA MET A 1 16.99 -1.37 -21.83
C MET A 1 17.56 -2.37 -20.85
N GLY A 2 17.30 -2.25 -19.55
CA GLY A 2 17.95 -3.11 -18.54
C GLY A 2 17.69 -4.60 -18.72
N GLU A 3 18.57 -5.44 -18.17
CA GLU A 3 18.53 -6.90 -18.33
C GLU A 3 17.79 -7.62 -17.18
N LYS A 4 17.51 -6.93 -16.08
CA LYS A 4 16.98 -7.51 -14.84
C LYS A 4 15.73 -6.80 -14.33
N LEU A 5 14.98 -7.45 -13.44
CA LEU A 5 13.95 -6.80 -12.63
C LEU A 5 14.48 -6.48 -11.23
N LEU A 6 14.03 -5.38 -10.65
CA LEU A 6 14.16 -5.13 -9.22
C LEU A 6 12.83 -5.48 -8.54
N LEU A 7 12.87 -6.42 -7.60
CA LEU A 7 11.71 -6.80 -6.78
C LEU A 7 11.85 -6.17 -5.39
N LEU A 8 10.86 -5.39 -4.95
CA LEU A 8 10.84 -4.78 -3.62
C LEU A 8 9.90 -5.54 -2.69
N GLY A 9 10.40 -5.92 -1.52
CA GLY A 9 9.75 -6.80 -0.57
C GLY A 9 9.78 -8.26 -0.98
N TYR A 10 9.61 -9.15 0.00
CA TYR A 10 9.71 -10.59 -0.24
C TYR A 10 8.34 -11.27 -0.38
N ARG A 11 8.12 -11.89 -1.56
CA ARG A 11 7.10 -12.92 -1.80
C ARG A 11 7.69 -14.02 -2.66
N GLN A 12 7.68 -15.25 -2.15
CA GLN A 12 8.22 -16.41 -2.85
C GLN A 12 7.61 -16.61 -4.25
N GLY A 13 6.33 -16.26 -4.42
CA GLY A 13 5.64 -16.34 -5.72
C GLY A 13 6.28 -15.49 -6.82
N GLY A 14 6.74 -14.27 -6.49
CA GLY A 14 7.38 -13.37 -7.45
C GLY A 14 8.71 -13.93 -7.97
N LEU A 15 9.56 -14.42 -7.06
CA LEU A 15 10.83 -15.05 -7.41
C LEU A 15 10.63 -16.33 -8.23
N ARG A 16 9.66 -17.18 -7.85
CA ARG A 16 9.32 -18.39 -8.61
C ARG A 16 8.86 -18.05 -10.03
N ALA A 17 8.03 -17.03 -10.19
CA ALA A 17 7.55 -16.59 -11.50
C ALA A 17 8.71 -16.10 -12.38
N ALA A 18 9.59 -15.25 -11.83
CA ALA A 18 10.77 -14.78 -12.54
C ALA A 18 11.69 -15.93 -12.98
N LYS A 19 11.97 -16.88 -12.07
CA LYS A 19 12.75 -18.09 -12.37
C LYS A 19 12.11 -18.92 -13.49
N LYS A 20 10.79 -19.15 -13.43
CA LYS A 20 10.06 -19.90 -14.47
C LYS A 20 10.14 -19.24 -15.84
N LEU A 21 10.20 -17.91 -15.88
CA LEU A 21 10.33 -17.12 -17.10
C LEU A 21 11.79 -16.91 -17.55
N GLY A 22 12.78 -17.41 -16.81
CA GLY A 22 14.20 -17.19 -17.10
C GLY A 22 14.65 -15.74 -16.93
N ILE A 23 13.92 -14.94 -16.14
CA ILE A 23 14.21 -13.52 -15.91
C ILE A 23 15.10 -13.38 -14.68
N LYS A 24 16.23 -12.69 -14.86
CA LYS A 24 17.14 -12.32 -13.76
C LYS A 24 16.52 -11.24 -12.89
N VAL A 25 16.69 -11.38 -11.57
CA VAL A 25 16.11 -10.45 -10.60
C VAL A 25 17.10 -10.11 -9.50
N ASP A 26 17.11 -8.84 -9.10
CA ASP A 26 17.66 -8.42 -7.82
C ASP A 26 16.48 -8.20 -6.86
N LEU A 27 16.66 -8.56 -5.58
CA LEU A 27 15.66 -8.43 -4.54
C LEU A 27 16.10 -7.33 -3.57
N ALA A 28 15.20 -6.45 -3.17
CA ALA A 28 15.40 -5.52 -2.07
C ALA A 28 14.32 -5.74 -1.02
N CYS A 29 14.68 -5.93 0.23
CA CYS A 29 13.73 -6.19 1.32
C CYS A 29 14.31 -5.73 2.66
N LEU A 30 13.47 -5.62 3.69
CA LEU A 30 13.98 -5.36 5.04
C LEU A 30 14.66 -6.61 5.62
N ASP A 31 15.56 -6.41 6.57
CA ASP A 31 16.34 -7.49 7.21
C ASP A 31 15.46 -8.61 7.78
N ASN A 32 14.34 -8.24 8.40
CA ASN A 32 13.38 -9.16 8.99
C ASN A 32 12.49 -9.89 7.95
N GLU A 33 12.53 -9.47 6.69
CA GLU A 33 11.79 -10.09 5.58
C GLU A 33 12.70 -10.89 4.64
N ALA A 34 14.02 -10.79 4.82
CA ALA A 34 14.99 -11.36 3.92
C ALA A 34 14.90 -12.89 3.91
N PRO A 35 14.78 -13.52 2.74
CA PRO A 35 14.73 -14.96 2.65
C PRO A 35 16.08 -15.59 3.03
N ALA A 36 16.02 -16.71 3.75
CA ALA A 36 17.22 -17.52 4.04
C ALA A 36 17.87 -18.08 2.75
N GLN A 37 17.06 -18.37 1.73
CA GLN A 37 17.51 -18.80 0.41
C GLN A 37 16.72 -18.06 -0.68
N SER A 38 17.41 -17.55 -1.69
CA SER A 38 16.80 -16.83 -2.80
C SER A 38 17.44 -17.24 -4.12
N SER A 39 16.65 -17.21 -5.19
CA SER A 39 17.17 -17.31 -6.56
C SER A 39 17.46 -15.94 -7.18
N ALA A 40 17.46 -14.87 -6.37
CA ALA A 40 17.85 -13.54 -6.83
C ALA A 40 19.37 -13.48 -7.05
N GLU A 41 19.80 -12.74 -8.07
CA GLU A 41 21.21 -12.51 -8.40
C GLU A 41 21.90 -11.67 -7.32
N ARG A 42 21.12 -10.76 -6.70
CA ARG A 42 21.55 -9.91 -5.59
C ARG A 42 20.40 -9.71 -4.61
N ILE A 43 20.75 -9.55 -3.34
CA ILE A 43 19.81 -9.17 -2.28
C ILE A 43 20.33 -7.90 -1.61
N PHE A 44 19.56 -6.82 -1.71
CA PHE A 44 19.69 -5.62 -0.90
C PHE A 44 18.86 -5.80 0.36
N LYS A 45 19.45 -5.56 1.53
CA LYS A 45 18.76 -5.65 2.81
C LYS A 45 19.31 -4.66 3.83
N CYS A 46 18.42 -4.11 4.63
CA CYS A 46 18.69 -3.16 5.70
C CYS A 46 17.49 -3.07 6.65
N ALA A 47 17.61 -2.25 7.69
CA ALA A 47 16.62 -2.15 8.75
C ALA A 47 15.38 -1.32 8.39
N ASN A 48 15.51 -0.33 7.49
CA ASN A 48 14.44 0.62 7.15
C ASN A 48 14.41 0.93 5.64
N GLU A 49 13.36 1.63 5.17
CA GLU A 49 13.18 1.91 3.75
C GLU A 49 14.11 3.01 3.22
N GLU A 50 14.47 3.99 4.06
CA GLU A 50 15.39 5.07 3.69
C GLU A 50 16.77 4.51 3.32
N ASP A 51 17.36 3.70 4.20
CA ASP A 51 18.66 3.07 3.97
C ASP A 51 18.59 2.10 2.77
N LEU A 52 17.44 1.46 2.55
CA LEU A 52 17.26 0.55 1.40
C LEU A 52 17.32 1.32 0.09
N LEU A 53 16.68 2.49 0.05
CA LEU A 53 16.69 3.37 -1.11
C LEU A 53 18.12 3.84 -1.41
N GLU A 54 18.85 4.30 -0.40
CA GLU A 54 20.26 4.72 -0.56
C GLU A 54 21.12 3.59 -1.14
N LEU A 55 21.02 2.39 -0.56
CA LEU A 55 21.76 1.22 -1.02
C LEU A 55 21.43 0.84 -2.48
N ILE A 56 20.16 0.93 -2.88
CA ILE A 56 19.72 0.70 -4.26
C ILE A 56 20.30 1.76 -5.20
N LEU A 57 20.24 3.03 -4.82
CA LEU A 57 20.70 4.15 -5.64
C LEU A 57 22.21 4.15 -5.83
N ASP A 58 22.99 3.88 -4.78
CA ASP A 58 24.45 3.76 -4.86
C ASP A 58 24.87 2.63 -5.81
N SER A 59 24.15 1.50 -5.75
CA SER A 59 24.38 0.40 -6.68
C SER A 59 23.99 0.72 -8.13
N ALA A 60 23.03 1.62 -8.37
CA ALA A 60 22.59 1.99 -9.70
C ALA A 60 23.48 3.09 -10.32
N GLY A 61 23.85 4.10 -9.52
CA GLY A 61 24.68 5.24 -9.92
C GLY A 61 26.12 4.87 -10.28
N SER A 62 26.61 3.74 -9.77
CA SER A 62 27.92 3.17 -10.14
C SER A 62 27.96 2.55 -11.54
N GLY A 63 26.89 2.64 -12.34
CA GLY A 63 26.81 2.10 -13.71
C GLY A 63 26.73 0.57 -13.77
N LEU A 64 26.66 -0.08 -12.60
CA LEU A 64 26.70 -1.54 -12.45
C LEU A 64 25.36 -2.23 -12.69
N THR A 65 24.23 -1.50 -12.65
CA THR A 65 22.90 -2.12 -12.77
C THR A 65 21.92 -1.24 -13.55
N SER A 66 21.38 -1.79 -14.65
CA SER A 66 20.22 -1.23 -15.36
C SER A 66 19.03 -2.17 -15.19
N TYR A 67 17.91 -1.65 -14.67
CA TYR A 67 16.67 -2.41 -14.50
C TYR A 67 15.71 -2.20 -15.65
N ARG A 68 15.03 -3.28 -16.07
CA ARG A 68 13.93 -3.24 -17.04
C ARG A 68 12.64 -2.73 -16.41
N ALA A 69 12.39 -3.13 -15.17
CA ALA A 69 11.23 -2.70 -14.39
C ALA A 69 11.49 -2.91 -12.89
N VAL A 70 10.74 -2.16 -12.08
CA VAL A 70 10.69 -2.28 -10.61
C VAL A 70 9.30 -2.77 -10.23
N LEU A 71 9.20 -3.78 -9.38
CA LEU A 71 7.94 -4.37 -8.92
C LEU A 71 7.90 -4.42 -7.40
N ALA A 72 6.88 -3.83 -6.79
CA ALA A 72 6.57 -4.06 -5.38
C ALA A 72 5.86 -5.41 -5.23
N LEU A 73 6.40 -6.29 -4.40
CA LEU A 73 5.78 -7.58 -4.04
C LEU A 73 4.96 -7.49 -2.75
N THR A 74 5.12 -6.40 -1.99
CA THR A 74 4.36 -6.14 -0.77
C THR A 74 3.84 -4.71 -0.80
N GLU A 75 2.70 -4.50 -0.13
CA GLU A 75 1.99 -3.23 -0.08
C GLU A 75 2.88 -2.07 0.41
N LYS A 76 3.71 -2.35 1.43
CA LYS A 76 4.63 -1.37 2.03
C LYS A 76 5.58 -0.73 1.00
N PHE A 77 6.05 -1.49 0.03
CA PHE A 77 7.01 -1.02 -0.97
C PHE A 77 6.37 -0.39 -2.22
N VAL A 78 5.04 -0.25 -2.27
CA VAL A 78 4.34 0.35 -3.41
C VAL A 78 4.81 1.80 -3.65
N PRO A 79 4.88 2.69 -2.63
CA PRO A 79 5.41 4.04 -2.81
C PRO A 79 6.87 4.06 -3.30
N LEU A 80 7.75 3.28 -2.66
CA LEU A 80 9.16 3.20 -3.04
C LEU A 80 9.35 2.71 -4.49
N ALA A 81 8.55 1.73 -4.93
CA ALA A 81 8.56 1.30 -6.33
C ALA A 81 8.14 2.41 -7.29
N GLY A 82 7.13 3.22 -6.92
CA GLY A 82 6.71 4.38 -7.71
C GLY A 82 7.84 5.40 -7.85
N LYS A 83 8.48 5.76 -6.73
CA LYS A 83 9.63 6.66 -6.69
C LYS A 83 10.78 6.21 -7.57
N LEU A 84 11.20 4.94 -7.45
CA LEU A 84 12.29 4.39 -8.26
C LEU A 84 11.95 4.35 -9.76
N ARG A 85 10.69 4.08 -10.12
CA ARG A 85 10.27 4.12 -11.53
C ARG A 85 10.37 5.54 -12.10
N GLU A 86 9.92 6.55 -11.37
CA GLU A 86 10.02 7.94 -11.83
C GLU A 86 11.48 8.39 -11.96
N LEU A 87 12.29 8.15 -10.93
CA LEU A 87 13.72 8.50 -10.93
C LEU A 87 14.48 7.88 -12.10
N TRP A 88 14.11 6.67 -12.51
CA TRP A 88 14.78 5.95 -13.60
C TRP A 88 14.03 6.00 -14.94
N GLY A 89 12.94 6.77 -15.05
CA GLY A 89 12.13 6.88 -16.27
C GLY A 89 11.52 5.54 -16.72
N LEU A 90 11.23 4.63 -15.80
CA LEU A 90 10.65 3.32 -16.07
C LEU A 90 9.12 3.36 -16.13
N SER A 91 8.53 2.50 -16.95
CA SER A 91 7.08 2.38 -17.05
C SER A 91 6.45 1.85 -15.77
N GLY A 92 5.31 2.41 -15.38
CA GLY A 92 4.45 1.88 -14.31
C GLY A 92 3.75 3.00 -13.54
N MET A 93 3.14 2.64 -12.43
CA MET A 93 2.58 3.62 -11.48
C MET A 93 3.72 4.42 -10.85
N GLY A 94 3.65 5.74 -10.94
CA GLY A 94 4.59 6.70 -10.35
C GLY A 94 4.40 6.89 -8.85
N GLU A 95 5.22 7.73 -8.23
CA GLU A 95 5.27 7.95 -6.78
C GLU A 95 3.95 8.50 -6.26
N GLU A 96 3.42 9.57 -6.87
CA GLU A 96 2.21 10.21 -6.34
C GLU A 96 0.97 9.31 -6.46
N ALA A 97 0.85 8.60 -7.59
CA ALA A 97 -0.22 7.62 -7.75
C ALA A 97 -0.06 6.45 -6.76
N ALA A 98 1.16 6.02 -6.48
CA ALA A 98 1.45 4.97 -5.51
C ALA A 98 1.11 5.41 -4.09
N ILE A 99 1.46 6.65 -3.70
CA ILE A 99 1.08 7.24 -2.40
C ILE A 99 -0.45 7.34 -2.30
N ALA A 100 -1.13 7.80 -3.35
CA ALA A 100 -2.59 7.87 -3.36
C ALA A 100 -3.26 6.48 -3.25
N CYS A 101 -2.65 5.42 -3.76
CA CYS A 101 -3.18 4.05 -3.60
C CYS A 101 -2.85 3.42 -2.24
N HIS A 102 -1.82 3.91 -1.55
CA HIS A 102 -1.28 3.30 -0.32
C HIS A 102 -1.73 4.03 0.96
N PHE A 103 -1.82 5.36 0.91
CA PHE A 103 -2.12 6.19 2.07
C PHE A 103 -3.59 6.62 2.09
N LYS A 104 -4.39 6.05 2.99
CA LYS A 104 -5.86 6.19 2.99
C LYS A 104 -6.37 7.64 2.99
N PRO A 105 -5.80 8.58 3.77
CA PRO A 105 -6.26 9.97 3.71
C PRO A 105 -6.08 10.59 2.31
N ARG A 106 -4.94 10.31 1.64
CA ARG A 106 -4.68 10.78 0.27
C ARG A 106 -5.58 10.05 -0.74
N MET A 107 -5.76 8.75 -0.56
CA MET A 107 -6.67 7.95 -1.38
C MET A 107 -8.09 8.54 -1.39
N LYS A 108 -8.66 8.82 -0.22
CA LYS A 108 -10.00 9.39 -0.12
C LYS A 108 -10.07 10.80 -0.66
N GLU A 109 -9.03 11.61 -0.47
CA GLU A 109 -8.95 12.95 -1.05
C GLU A 109 -9.03 12.88 -2.58
N VAL A 110 -8.23 12.00 -3.20
CA VAL A 110 -8.23 11.77 -4.65
C VAL A 110 -9.57 11.20 -5.13
N ALA A 111 -10.13 10.23 -4.40
CA ALA A 111 -11.45 9.66 -4.70
C ALA A 111 -12.55 10.72 -4.69
N ASN A 112 -12.61 11.54 -3.64
CA ASN A 112 -13.61 12.61 -3.50
C ASN A 112 -13.47 13.66 -4.60
N ARG A 113 -12.24 14.05 -4.98
CA ARG A 113 -12.00 14.96 -6.13
C ARG A 113 -12.51 14.34 -7.45
N GLY A 114 -12.48 13.02 -7.56
CA GLY A 114 -13.03 12.25 -8.67
C GLY A 114 -14.54 11.95 -8.56
N ASN A 115 -15.25 12.53 -7.59
CA ASN A 115 -16.65 12.24 -7.28
C ASN A 115 -16.94 10.77 -6.94
N ILE A 116 -15.94 10.04 -6.44
CA ILE A 116 -16.10 8.68 -5.91
C ILE A 116 -16.46 8.79 -4.43
N GLN A 117 -17.63 8.28 -4.05
CA GLN A 117 -18.11 8.35 -2.67
C GLN A 117 -17.21 7.52 -1.73
N THR A 118 -16.83 8.12 -0.61
CA THR A 118 -16.10 7.46 0.49
C THR A 118 -16.81 7.71 1.82
N SER A 119 -16.46 6.97 2.88
CA SER A 119 -16.92 7.30 4.24
C SER A 119 -16.49 8.70 4.63
N GLN A 120 -17.30 9.37 5.45
CA GLN A 120 -16.83 10.55 6.18
C GLN A 120 -15.60 10.17 7.00
N TYR A 121 -14.56 10.99 6.98
CA TYR A 121 -13.29 10.66 7.59
C TYR A 121 -12.51 11.89 8.03
N LEU A 122 -11.57 11.68 8.96
CA LEU A 122 -10.52 12.64 9.29
C LEU A 122 -9.28 11.96 9.84
N VAL A 123 -8.15 12.63 9.71
CA VAL A 123 -6.92 12.27 10.44
C VAL A 123 -6.99 12.93 11.81
N ILE A 124 -6.88 12.12 12.87
CA ILE A 124 -6.91 12.58 14.25
C ILE A 124 -5.68 13.47 14.47
N LYS A 125 -5.94 14.72 14.83
CA LYS A 125 -4.95 15.70 15.29
C LYS A 125 -5.12 15.93 16.79
N SER A 126 -4.18 16.65 17.39
CA SER A 126 -4.24 17.00 18.82
C SER A 126 -5.45 17.85 19.19
N ASP A 127 -5.98 18.62 18.25
CA ASP A 127 -7.12 19.54 18.38
C ASP A 127 -8.45 18.95 17.88
N THR A 128 -8.46 17.69 17.44
CA THR A 128 -9.67 17.06 16.92
C THR A 128 -10.67 16.80 18.05
N SER A 129 -11.88 17.37 17.93
CA SER A 129 -12.98 17.17 18.86
C SER A 129 -13.63 15.80 18.66
N VAL A 130 -13.58 14.96 19.68
CA VAL A 130 -14.27 13.66 19.71
C VAL A 130 -15.80 13.87 19.68
N GLU A 131 -16.30 14.87 20.41
CA GLU A 131 -17.74 15.11 20.55
C GLU A 131 -18.37 15.59 19.22
N ASP A 132 -17.64 16.40 18.43
CA ASP A 132 -18.11 16.88 17.13
C ASP A 132 -18.30 15.71 16.16
N ILE A 133 -17.39 14.73 16.19
CA ILE A 133 -17.47 13.53 15.36
C ILE A 133 -18.66 12.67 15.78
N ILE A 134 -18.80 12.42 17.08
CA ILE A 134 -19.92 11.61 17.60
C ILE A 134 -21.25 12.25 17.24
N GLY A 135 -21.38 13.57 17.42
CA GLY A 135 -22.60 14.31 17.10
C GLY A 135 -22.94 14.35 15.62
N SER A 136 -21.92 14.39 14.75
CA SER A 136 -22.09 14.53 13.30
C SER A 136 -22.26 13.18 12.57
N TRP A 137 -21.47 12.18 12.94
CA TRP A 137 -21.38 10.90 12.20
C TRP A 137 -22.14 9.76 12.87
N GLY A 138 -22.37 9.87 14.19
CA GLY A 138 -23.02 8.82 14.98
C GLY A 138 -22.15 7.57 15.17
N TRP A 139 -22.80 6.45 15.50
CA TRP A 139 -22.17 5.15 15.74
C TRP A 139 -22.60 4.10 14.69
N PRO A 140 -21.75 3.11 14.38
CA PRO A 140 -20.38 2.93 14.87
C PRO A 140 -19.39 3.92 14.24
N LEU A 141 -18.19 3.98 14.80
CA LEU A 141 -17.03 4.68 14.23
C LEU A 141 -15.88 3.69 14.04
N VAL A 142 -15.01 3.92 13.07
CA VAL A 142 -13.83 3.09 12.86
C VAL A 142 -12.56 3.89 12.98
N VAL A 143 -11.64 3.40 13.80
CA VAL A 143 -10.29 3.95 13.92
C VAL A 143 -9.31 2.96 13.30
N LYS A 144 -8.44 3.43 12.40
CA LYS A 144 -7.44 2.60 11.71
C LYS A 144 -6.15 3.37 11.43
N GLU A 145 -5.07 2.64 11.20
CA GLU A 145 -3.82 3.23 10.73
C GLU A 145 -3.95 3.74 9.29
N ALA A 146 -3.37 4.91 9.03
CA ALA A 146 -3.46 5.56 7.73
C ALA A 146 -2.73 4.79 6.61
N SER A 147 -1.60 4.13 6.94
CA SER A 147 -0.72 3.44 5.97
C SER A 147 -0.68 1.91 6.09
N LEU A 148 -1.35 1.28 7.07
CA LEU A 148 -1.35 -0.18 7.17
C LEU A 148 -2.42 -0.84 6.31
N SER A 149 -2.14 -2.06 5.85
CA SER A 149 -3.09 -2.93 5.13
C SER A 149 -3.47 -4.18 5.93
N GLY A 150 -4.55 -4.83 5.51
CA GLY A 150 -5.00 -6.13 6.03
C GLY A 150 -5.72 -6.05 7.38
N SER A 151 -6.49 -4.99 7.62
CA SER A 151 -7.26 -4.77 8.85
C SER A 151 -6.45 -4.75 10.16
N ARG A 152 -5.11 -4.68 10.07
CA ARG A 152 -4.24 -4.55 11.24
C ARG A 152 -4.42 -3.18 11.87
N GLY A 153 -4.63 -3.15 13.19
CA GLY A 153 -4.85 -1.91 13.94
C GLY A 153 -6.21 -1.24 13.65
N LEU A 154 -7.19 -1.99 13.14
CA LEU A 154 -8.57 -1.54 12.96
C LEU A 154 -9.40 -1.79 14.23
N SER A 155 -10.10 -0.76 14.68
CA SER A 155 -11.05 -0.82 15.79
C SER A 155 -12.41 -0.33 15.33
N ILE A 156 -13.44 -1.16 15.47
CA ILE A 156 -14.84 -0.76 15.29
C ILE A 156 -15.38 -0.39 16.67
N CYS A 157 -15.61 0.89 16.88
CA CYS A 157 -16.04 1.46 18.14
C CYS A 157 -17.55 1.66 18.11
N GLN A 158 -18.26 1.02 19.04
CA GLN A 158 -19.71 1.10 19.19
C GLN A 158 -20.13 2.18 20.20
N ASN A 159 -19.19 2.67 20.99
CA ASN A 159 -19.43 3.67 22.02
C ASN A 159 -18.18 4.52 22.28
N ARG A 160 -18.38 5.57 23.08
CA ARG A 160 -17.34 6.57 23.40
C ARG A 160 -16.12 5.96 24.09
N SER A 161 -16.31 4.98 24.97
CA SER A 161 -15.20 4.37 25.70
C SER A 161 -14.26 3.64 24.74
N GLU A 162 -14.81 2.81 23.86
CA GLU A 162 -14.06 2.09 22.84
C GLU A 162 -13.35 3.04 21.86
N LEU A 163 -14.01 4.15 21.50
CA LEU A 163 -13.39 5.16 20.65
C LEU A 163 -12.17 5.78 21.30
N LEU A 164 -12.28 6.23 22.56
CA LEU A 164 -11.17 6.85 23.29
C LEU A 164 -10.01 5.90 23.50
N GLU A 165 -10.28 4.60 23.69
CA GLU A 165 -9.24 3.59 23.77
C GLU A 165 -8.41 3.52 22.48
N ALA A 166 -9.07 3.54 21.32
CA ALA A 166 -8.43 3.51 20.00
C ALA A 166 -7.87 4.86 19.53
N TRP A 167 -8.33 5.97 20.12
CA TRP A 167 -8.05 7.34 19.67
C TRP A 167 -6.60 7.76 19.87
N ARG A 168 -5.85 7.92 18.77
CA ARG A 168 -4.45 8.39 18.83
C ARG A 168 -4.19 9.38 17.68
N PRO A 169 -3.45 10.48 17.92
CA PRO A 169 -3.01 11.38 16.86
C PRO A 169 -2.30 10.62 15.72
N GLY A 170 -2.56 11.01 14.49
CA GLY A 170 -2.02 10.38 13.27
C GLY A 170 -2.86 9.21 12.73
N LYS A 171 -3.76 8.63 13.54
CA LYS A 171 -4.71 7.62 13.04
C LYS A 171 -5.85 8.27 12.24
N LEU A 172 -6.48 7.46 11.42
CA LEU A 172 -7.67 7.81 10.65
C LEU A 172 -8.92 7.35 11.41
N VAL A 173 -9.89 8.24 11.58
CA VAL A 173 -11.24 7.89 12.06
C VAL A 173 -12.25 8.09 10.95
N GLU A 174 -13.20 7.16 10.83
CA GLU A 174 -14.20 7.11 9.76
C GLU A 174 -15.59 6.81 10.31
N ALA A 175 -16.60 7.40 9.67
CA ALA A 175 -17.97 6.96 9.82
C ALA A 175 -18.14 5.57 9.25
N PHE A 176 -18.78 4.71 10.01
CA PHE A 176 -18.99 3.33 9.64
C PHE A 176 -19.99 3.20 8.48
N ILE A 177 -19.66 2.45 7.42
CA ILE A 177 -20.60 2.23 6.33
C ILE A 177 -21.26 0.84 6.42
N ARG A 178 -22.57 0.82 6.61
CA ARG A 178 -23.35 -0.43 6.54
C ARG A 178 -23.61 -0.79 5.08
N GLY A 179 -23.14 -1.95 4.64
CA GLY A 179 -23.30 -2.38 3.25
C GLY A 179 -22.69 -3.75 2.97
N ARG A 180 -22.86 -4.21 1.74
CA ARG A 180 -22.20 -5.43 1.24
C ARG A 180 -20.81 -5.06 0.74
N GLU A 181 -19.80 -5.72 1.28
CA GLU A 181 -18.43 -5.56 0.81
C GLU A 181 -18.16 -6.37 -0.46
N MET A 182 -17.49 -5.73 -1.42
CA MET A 182 -17.07 -6.31 -2.70
C MET A 182 -15.68 -5.82 -3.04
N SER A 183 -14.94 -6.61 -3.82
CA SER A 183 -13.66 -6.19 -4.40
C SER A 183 -13.70 -6.32 -5.92
N ILE A 184 -12.89 -5.48 -6.57
CA ILE A 184 -12.65 -5.50 -8.00
C ILE A 184 -11.14 -5.61 -8.21
N GLU A 185 -10.68 -6.73 -8.73
CA GLU A 185 -9.29 -6.88 -9.16
C GLU A 185 -9.19 -6.61 -10.65
N SER A 186 -8.27 -5.73 -11.04
CA SER A 186 -8.04 -5.41 -12.45
C SER A 186 -6.56 -5.50 -12.84
N PHE A 187 -6.29 -5.97 -14.05
CA PHE A 187 -4.96 -5.92 -14.65
C PHE A 187 -4.92 -4.84 -15.73
N LEU A 188 -4.07 -3.83 -15.52
CA LEU A 188 -3.91 -2.69 -16.41
C LEU A 188 -2.61 -2.79 -17.21
N TRP A 189 -2.69 -2.51 -18.50
CA TRP A 189 -1.52 -2.39 -19.37
C TRP A 189 -1.72 -1.26 -20.38
N ARG A 190 -0.76 -0.33 -20.45
CA ARG A 190 -0.80 0.85 -21.35
C ARG A 190 -2.13 1.63 -21.28
N GLY A 191 -2.64 1.83 -20.06
CA GLY A 191 -3.89 2.56 -19.81
C GLY A 191 -5.17 1.79 -20.14
N GLN A 192 -5.07 0.51 -20.53
CA GLN A 192 -6.23 -0.34 -20.82
C GLN A 192 -6.39 -1.43 -19.76
N ILE A 193 -7.63 -1.72 -19.38
CA ILE A 193 -7.97 -2.82 -18.47
C ILE A 193 -8.12 -4.09 -19.31
N TYR A 194 -7.32 -5.12 -19.02
CA TYR A 194 -7.33 -6.40 -19.75
C TYR A 194 -8.04 -7.52 -19.00
N LEU A 195 -8.10 -7.43 -17.69
CA LEU A 195 -8.79 -8.37 -16.83
C LEU A 195 -9.55 -7.57 -15.78
N THR A 196 -10.77 -7.98 -15.49
CA THR A 196 -11.54 -7.53 -14.34
C THR A 196 -12.17 -8.74 -13.69
N ASN A 197 -11.99 -8.87 -12.39
CA ASN A 197 -12.62 -9.89 -11.57
C ASN A 197 -13.40 -9.20 -10.45
N PHE A 198 -14.60 -9.69 -10.18
CA PHE A 198 -15.45 -9.18 -9.11
C PHE A 198 -15.57 -10.26 -8.04
N THR A 199 -15.35 -9.91 -6.79
CA THR A 199 -15.64 -10.80 -5.67
C THR A 199 -16.58 -10.13 -4.67
N SER A 200 -17.33 -10.96 -3.94
CA SER A 200 -18.14 -10.50 -2.83
C SER A 200 -17.85 -11.34 -1.60
N TYR A 201 -17.69 -10.67 -0.47
CA TYR A 201 -17.37 -11.35 0.79
C TYR A 201 -18.61 -12.07 1.34
N TYR A 202 -18.42 -13.30 1.83
CA TYR A 202 -19.50 -14.16 2.35
C TYR A 202 -20.05 -13.68 3.69
N ARG A 203 -19.19 -13.19 4.59
CA ARG A 203 -19.63 -12.58 5.85
C ARG A 203 -19.87 -11.09 5.64
N HIS A 204 -21.06 -10.63 6.00
CA HIS A 204 -21.37 -9.22 6.18
C HIS A 204 -20.69 -8.71 7.45
N LEU A 205 -19.39 -8.42 7.38
CA LEU A 205 -18.77 -7.54 8.35
C LEU A 205 -18.70 -6.17 7.69
N GLU A 206 -19.88 -5.53 7.70
CA GLU A 206 -20.07 -4.12 7.97
C GLU A 206 -18.83 -3.24 7.58
N MET A 207 -18.92 -2.49 6.46
CA MET A 207 -17.77 -2.01 5.67
C MET A 207 -16.88 -0.96 6.37
N ASN A 208 -15.55 -1.12 6.29
CA ASN A 208 -14.51 -0.05 6.34
C ASN A 208 -13.18 -0.42 5.64
N ILE A 209 -13.23 -1.23 4.58
CA ILE A 209 -12.14 -1.36 3.60
C ILE A 209 -12.49 -0.35 2.50
N ILE A 210 -11.69 0.70 2.26
CA ILE A 210 -10.28 0.71 1.82
C ILE A 210 -9.41 1.58 2.74
#